data_AF-A0A425VX07-F1
#
_entry.id   AF-A0A425VX07-F1
#
_cell.length_a   1.000
_cell.length_b   1.000
_cell.length_c   1.000
_cell.angle_alpha   90.00
_cell.angle_beta   90.00
_cell.angle_gamma   90.00
#
_symmetry.space_group_name_H-M   'P 1'
#
loop_
_entity.id
_entity.type
_entity.pdbx_description
1 polymer ?
#
loop_
_entity_poly.entity_id
_entity_poly.type
_entity_poly.pdbx_seq_one_letter_code
_entity_poly.pdbx_strand_id
1 'polypeptide(L)'
;AQAEVWDYAVNKVSEKSELANDKTPKASQYHKPLLEFSGSCAGCAETSYARLVTQLFGDRMFISNATGCSSIWGNPAATSPYTVNACGHGPAWNNSLFEDNAEHGMGLEVGYEAEQNRLVAATEKLLETEGLSDSFKDAATAWLENRNDSLKSRAAADAYIAQLEDNGSDAAKEILADKSFLSKKSFWIFGGDGWAYDIGFGGLDHVLASGRNVNVFVFDTEVYSNTGGQASKASNLGQVAQFAAAGKTTKKKSLAEIEMSYGYVYVAQVAMGANMAQTLKAIAEAEAYDGPSLVIGYSPCEMHSIKKGGMMHCQEEMKRAVDCGYWNLFRFNPAAPEGKKFTLDSKEPKGGYQDFLMNEARYASLTRSFPERAKELFAENEEAAMERYAHLLKLKDMYADA
;
A
#
# COMPACT_ATOMS: atom_id res chain seq x y z
N ALA A 1 -22.49 -22.58 17.24
CA ALA A 1 -23.40 -21.48 17.64
C ALA A 1 -23.33 -20.30 16.66
N GLN A 2 -22.15 -19.77 16.31
CA GLN A 2 -22.07 -18.60 15.40
C GLN A 2 -22.08 -18.94 13.90
N ALA A 3 -21.95 -20.22 13.51
CA ALA A 3 -21.89 -20.63 12.10
C ALA A 3 -23.16 -20.24 11.31
N GLU A 4 -24.36 -20.55 11.83
CA GLU A 4 -25.61 -20.19 11.15
C GLU A 4 -25.81 -18.67 11.04
N VAL A 5 -25.38 -17.92 12.06
CA VAL A 5 -25.43 -16.44 12.07
C VAL A 5 -24.47 -15.88 11.02
N TRP A 6 -23.27 -16.45 10.93
CA TRP A 6 -22.28 -16.12 9.91
C TRP A 6 -22.80 -16.40 8.50
N ASP A 7 -23.35 -17.58 8.27
CA ASP A 7 -23.89 -17.98 6.96
C ASP A 7 -25.04 -17.06 6.54
N TYR A 8 -25.89 -16.64 7.49
CA TYR A 8 -26.91 -15.64 7.21
C TYR A 8 -26.29 -14.28 6.85
N ALA A 9 -25.33 -13.81 7.63
CA ALA A 9 -24.67 -12.52 7.40
C ALA A 9 -23.98 -12.47 6.02
N VAL A 10 -23.25 -13.52 5.64
CA VAL A 10 -22.51 -13.56 4.38
C VAL A 10 -23.43 -13.79 3.17
N ASN A 11 -24.40 -14.69 3.28
CA ASN A 11 -25.21 -15.09 2.12
C ASN A 11 -26.46 -14.23 1.88
N LYS A 12 -26.93 -13.48 2.90
CA LYS A 12 -28.22 -12.78 2.83
C LYS A 12 -28.12 -11.27 3.04
N VAL A 13 -27.05 -10.75 3.66
CA VAL A 13 -26.91 -9.31 3.88
C VAL A 13 -26.21 -8.67 2.70
N SER A 14 -26.88 -7.70 2.06
CA SER A 14 -26.31 -6.91 0.98
C SER A 14 -25.35 -5.84 1.51
N GLU A 15 -24.41 -5.44 0.67
CA GLU A 15 -23.61 -4.23 0.88
C GLU A 15 -24.52 -3.00 1.06
N LYS A 16 -24.06 -2.03 1.87
CA LYS A 16 -24.75 -0.76 2.16
C LYS A 16 -23.98 0.38 1.53
N SER A 17 -24.08 0.49 0.20
CA SER A 17 -23.33 1.46 -0.60
C SER A 17 -23.56 2.92 -0.17
N GLU A 18 -24.73 3.22 0.40
CA GLU A 18 -25.06 4.54 0.95
C GLU A 18 -24.26 4.91 2.21
N LEU A 19 -23.69 3.92 2.90
CA LEU A 19 -22.84 4.10 4.07
C LEU A 19 -21.34 3.98 3.75
N ALA A 20 -21.02 3.27 2.66
CA ALA A 20 -19.65 2.99 2.24
C ALA A 20 -19.00 4.24 1.64
N ASN A 21 -17.86 4.64 2.21
CA ASN A 21 -16.98 5.67 1.67
C ASN A 21 -15.60 5.65 2.34
N ASP A 22 -14.66 6.35 1.72
CA ASP A 22 -13.24 6.34 2.11
C ASP A 22 -12.89 7.46 3.11
N LYS A 23 -13.89 8.18 3.64
CA LYS A 23 -13.64 9.40 4.45
C LYS A 23 -13.35 9.08 5.91
N THR A 24 -13.81 7.93 6.41
CA THR A 24 -13.63 7.56 7.83
C THR A 24 -13.31 6.08 7.98
N PRO A 25 -12.56 5.69 9.03
CA PRO A 25 -12.31 4.28 9.32
C PRO A 25 -13.59 3.45 9.49
N LYS A 26 -14.67 4.02 10.01
CA LYS A 26 -15.96 3.32 10.13
C LYS A 26 -16.58 3.07 8.76
N ALA A 27 -16.61 4.10 7.92
CA ALA A 27 -17.23 4.01 6.60
C ALA A 27 -16.48 3.05 5.67
N SER A 28 -15.14 2.97 5.78
CA SER A 28 -14.36 2.05 4.96
C SER A 28 -14.69 0.58 5.23
N GLN A 29 -15.21 0.25 6.42
CA GLN A 29 -15.60 -1.12 6.78
C GLN A 29 -16.96 -1.55 6.21
N TYR A 30 -17.72 -0.64 5.61
CA TYR A 30 -18.94 -1.01 4.87
C TYR A 30 -18.65 -1.46 3.43
N HIS A 31 -17.44 -1.24 2.91
CA HIS A 31 -16.99 -1.86 1.67
C HIS A 31 -16.70 -3.34 1.89
N LYS A 32 -17.08 -4.19 0.93
CA LYS A 32 -16.71 -5.60 0.92
C LYS A 32 -15.17 -5.75 0.94
N PRO A 33 -14.59 -6.49 1.91
CA PRO A 33 -13.19 -6.89 1.84
C PRO A 33 -12.95 -7.84 0.66
N LEU A 34 -11.95 -7.55 -0.17
CA LEU A 34 -11.56 -8.44 -1.29
C LEU A 34 -10.24 -9.18 -1.01
N LEU A 35 -9.81 -9.19 0.25
CA LEU A 35 -8.81 -10.07 0.82
C LEU A 35 -9.37 -10.65 2.13
N GLU A 36 -9.59 -11.96 2.16
CA GLU A 36 -10.20 -12.66 3.29
C GLU A 36 -9.54 -14.03 3.52
N PHE A 37 -9.49 -14.45 4.79
CA PHE A 37 -9.08 -15.80 5.22
C PHE A 37 -7.73 -16.29 4.64
N SER A 38 -6.75 -15.41 4.51
CA SER A 38 -5.38 -15.75 4.15
C SER A 38 -4.71 -16.70 5.16
N GLY A 39 -3.68 -17.42 4.72
CA GLY A 39 -2.82 -18.25 5.58
C GLY A 39 -1.80 -17.48 6.42
N SER A 40 -2.03 -16.19 6.70
CA SER A 40 -1.13 -15.37 7.51
C SER A 40 -1.17 -15.77 8.99
N CYS A 41 -0.18 -15.32 9.76
CA CYS A 41 -0.13 -15.54 11.20
C CYS A 41 -1.30 -14.83 11.92
N ALA A 42 -1.76 -15.38 13.04
CA ALA A 42 -2.80 -14.73 13.84
C ALA A 42 -2.34 -13.34 14.31
N GLY A 43 -3.13 -12.31 13.99
CA GLY A 43 -2.79 -10.92 14.31
C GLY A 43 -1.82 -10.24 13.33
N CYS A 44 -1.57 -10.82 12.15
CA CYS A 44 -0.69 -10.24 11.13
C CYS A 44 -1.12 -8.82 10.70
N ALA A 45 -0.18 -7.88 10.82
CA ALA A 45 -0.37 -6.49 10.42
C ALA A 45 -0.46 -6.32 8.89
N GLU A 46 0.36 -7.05 8.12
CA GLU A 46 0.44 -6.93 6.66
C GLU A 46 -0.95 -7.07 6.02
N THR A 47 -1.68 -8.12 6.41
CA THR A 47 -3.03 -8.40 5.91
C THR A 47 -4.06 -7.36 6.33
N SER A 48 -3.84 -6.64 7.44
CA SER A 48 -4.74 -5.55 7.86
C SER A 48 -4.65 -4.38 6.89
N TYR A 49 -3.43 -4.00 6.49
CA TYR A 49 -3.21 -2.97 5.47
C TYR A 49 -3.70 -3.41 4.09
N ALA A 50 -3.29 -4.59 3.63
CA ALA A 50 -3.68 -5.11 2.32
C ALA A 50 -5.21 -5.22 2.20
N ARG A 51 -5.90 -5.71 3.25
CA ARG A 51 -7.37 -5.75 3.28
C ARG A 51 -7.97 -4.36 3.11
N LEU A 52 -7.47 -3.36 3.84
CA LEU A 52 -7.96 -1.99 3.71
C LEU A 52 -7.77 -1.47 2.27
N VAL A 53 -6.62 -1.68 1.65
CA VAL A 53 -6.38 -1.29 0.24
C VAL A 53 -7.42 -1.96 -0.69
N THR A 54 -7.68 -3.25 -0.51
CA THR A 54 -8.68 -3.96 -1.34
C THR A 54 -10.12 -3.47 -1.12
N GLN A 55 -10.45 -3.00 0.09
CA GLN A 55 -11.78 -2.43 0.38
C GLN A 55 -12.01 -1.13 -0.39
N LEU A 56 -10.95 -0.32 -0.57
CA LEU A 56 -11.06 0.99 -1.22
C LEU A 56 -10.96 0.87 -2.74
N PHE A 57 -10.09 0.00 -3.26
CA PHE A 57 -9.72 -0.01 -4.69
C PHE A 57 -9.85 -1.36 -5.38
N GLY A 58 -10.26 -2.40 -4.66
CA GLY A 58 -10.19 -3.78 -5.13
C GLY A 58 -11.01 -4.11 -6.38
N ASP A 59 -12.06 -3.35 -6.68
CA ASP A 59 -12.88 -3.53 -7.90
C ASP A 59 -12.10 -3.29 -9.21
N ARG A 60 -10.99 -2.53 -9.15
CA ARG A 60 -10.23 -2.10 -10.34
C ARG A 60 -8.72 -2.24 -10.20
N MET A 61 -8.25 -3.02 -9.22
CA MET A 61 -6.82 -3.08 -8.89
C MET A 61 -6.09 -4.24 -9.57
N PHE A 62 -4.86 -3.96 -9.98
CA PHE A 62 -3.83 -4.96 -10.27
C PHE A 62 -2.85 -4.97 -9.11
N ILE A 63 -2.39 -6.15 -8.70
CA ILE A 63 -1.36 -6.32 -7.68
C ILE A 63 -0.18 -7.05 -8.29
N SER A 64 0.96 -6.37 -8.36
CA SER A 64 2.28 -7.02 -8.44
C SER A 64 2.79 -7.21 -7.02
N ASN A 65 3.05 -8.47 -6.63
CA ASN A 65 3.47 -8.80 -5.28
C ASN A 65 4.88 -9.40 -5.28
N ALA A 66 5.80 -8.80 -4.52
CA ALA A 66 7.15 -9.34 -4.34
C ALA A 66 7.08 -10.66 -3.58
N THR A 67 8.05 -11.54 -3.85
CA THR A 67 8.22 -12.75 -3.04
C THR A 67 8.54 -12.39 -1.59
N GLY A 68 7.88 -13.07 -0.64
CA GLY A 68 7.94 -12.76 0.79
C GLY A 68 6.65 -13.18 1.50
N CYS A 69 6.46 -12.77 2.77
CA CYS A 69 5.26 -13.12 3.52
C CYS A 69 3.99 -12.78 2.73
N SER A 70 3.93 -11.60 2.11
CA SER A 70 2.80 -11.16 1.29
C SER A 70 2.47 -12.07 0.12
N SER A 71 3.46 -12.68 -0.53
CA SER A 71 3.20 -13.69 -1.55
C SER A 71 2.73 -15.02 -0.97
N ILE A 72 3.24 -15.42 0.19
CA ILE A 72 2.93 -16.70 0.81
C ILE A 72 1.52 -16.71 1.39
N TRP A 73 1.14 -15.67 2.13
CA TRP A 73 -0.24 -15.57 2.60
C TRP A 73 -1.20 -15.13 1.49
N GLY A 74 -0.72 -14.41 0.46
CA GLY A 74 -1.51 -13.89 -0.66
C GLY A 74 -1.82 -14.91 -1.75
N ASN A 75 -1.00 -15.96 -1.89
CA ASN A 75 -1.28 -17.09 -2.77
C ASN A 75 -0.63 -18.38 -2.24
N PRO A 76 -1.23 -19.05 -1.24
CA PRO A 76 -0.71 -20.30 -0.66
C PRO A 76 -0.88 -21.53 -1.58
N ALA A 77 -1.03 -21.34 -2.89
CA ALA A 77 -1.27 -22.32 -3.95
C ALA A 77 -2.63 -23.07 -3.88
N ALA A 78 -3.08 -23.50 -2.71
CA ALA A 78 -4.30 -24.31 -2.57
C ALA A 78 -5.60 -23.48 -2.66
N THR A 79 -5.59 -22.25 -2.16
CA THR A 79 -6.75 -21.35 -2.12
C THR A 79 -6.28 -19.90 -2.26
N SER A 80 -6.93 -19.12 -3.12
CA SER A 80 -6.70 -17.67 -3.18
C SER A 80 -7.49 -16.97 -2.07
N PRO A 81 -6.86 -16.14 -1.22
CA PRO A 81 -7.56 -15.28 -0.26
C PRO A 81 -8.10 -14.00 -0.91
N TYR A 82 -7.62 -13.65 -2.11
CA TYR A 82 -8.20 -12.58 -2.92
C TYR A 82 -9.49 -13.10 -3.55
N THR A 83 -10.55 -12.31 -3.43
CA THR A 83 -11.92 -12.66 -3.85
C THR A 83 -12.52 -11.56 -4.71
N VAL A 84 -13.73 -11.77 -5.20
CA VAL A 84 -14.47 -10.83 -6.05
C VAL A 84 -15.68 -10.25 -5.34
N ASN A 85 -16.13 -9.07 -5.76
CA ASN A 85 -17.40 -8.48 -5.35
C ASN A 85 -18.59 -9.18 -6.03
N ALA A 86 -19.81 -8.69 -5.75
CA ALA A 86 -21.04 -9.26 -6.31
C ALA A 86 -21.13 -9.15 -7.85
N CYS A 87 -20.37 -8.24 -8.46
CA CYS A 87 -20.28 -8.06 -9.91
C CYS A 87 -19.20 -8.96 -10.55
N GLY A 88 -18.48 -9.75 -9.75
CA GLY A 88 -17.37 -10.59 -10.23
C GLY A 88 -16.05 -9.85 -10.42
N HIS A 89 -15.93 -8.60 -9.95
CA HIS A 89 -14.69 -7.83 -10.03
C HIS A 89 -13.87 -7.98 -8.75
N GLY A 90 -12.56 -8.05 -8.88
CA GLY A 90 -11.64 -8.09 -7.74
C GLY A 90 -10.19 -7.90 -8.16
N PRO A 91 -9.26 -7.97 -7.20
CA PRO A 91 -7.85 -7.75 -7.46
C PRO A 91 -7.27 -8.78 -8.43
N ALA A 92 -6.67 -8.30 -9.53
CA ALA A 92 -5.85 -9.13 -10.41
C ALA A 92 -4.46 -9.27 -9.80
N TRP A 93 -4.21 -10.38 -9.10
CA TRP A 93 -2.99 -10.60 -8.32
C TRP A 93 -1.96 -11.44 -9.07
N ASN A 94 -0.69 -11.04 -9.01
CA ASN A 94 0.42 -11.81 -9.55
C ASN A 94 1.69 -11.62 -8.71
N ASN A 95 2.50 -12.66 -8.61
CA ASN A 95 3.86 -12.64 -8.07
C ASN A 95 4.82 -13.08 -9.17
N SER A 96 5.70 -12.17 -9.59
CA SER A 96 6.80 -12.48 -10.51
C SER A 96 7.95 -13.11 -9.73
N LEU A 97 8.92 -12.32 -9.27
CA LEU A 97 10.05 -12.79 -8.47
C LEU A 97 10.20 -11.95 -7.19
N PHE A 98 11.32 -12.12 -6.49
CA PHE A 98 11.61 -11.35 -5.28
C PHE A 98 12.17 -9.98 -5.66
N GLU A 99 13.02 -9.95 -6.68
CA GLU A 99 13.88 -8.85 -7.07
C GLU A 99 13.24 -7.85 -8.05
N ASP A 100 12.24 -8.28 -8.84
CA ASP A 100 11.73 -7.55 -10.02
C ASP A 100 10.34 -6.92 -9.83
N ASN A 101 9.83 -6.92 -8.60
CA ASN A 101 8.43 -6.62 -8.35
C ASN A 101 8.01 -5.19 -8.73
N ALA A 102 8.91 -4.21 -8.60
CA ALA A 102 8.59 -2.83 -8.96
C ALA A 102 8.41 -2.74 -10.48
N GLU A 103 9.36 -3.31 -11.20
CA GLU A 103 9.47 -3.32 -12.66
C GLU A 103 8.32 -4.11 -13.27
N HIS A 104 7.96 -5.24 -12.66
CA HIS A 104 6.79 -6.03 -13.03
C HIS A 104 5.49 -5.24 -12.86
N GLY A 105 5.33 -4.55 -11.73
CA GLY A 105 4.18 -3.66 -11.50
C GLY A 105 4.09 -2.50 -12.49
N MET A 106 5.23 -1.87 -12.82
CA MET A 106 5.31 -0.87 -13.88
C MET A 106 4.96 -1.48 -15.24
N GLY A 107 5.38 -2.71 -15.52
CA GLY A 107 5.04 -3.43 -16.75
C GLY A 107 3.53 -3.65 -16.91
N LEU A 108 2.81 -3.95 -15.83
CA LEU A 108 1.35 -4.04 -15.85
C LEU A 108 0.69 -2.70 -16.22
N GLU A 109 1.21 -1.59 -15.67
CA GLU A 109 0.73 -0.23 -15.98
C GLU A 109 0.99 0.14 -17.44
N VAL A 110 2.21 -0.09 -17.93
CA VAL A 110 2.61 0.16 -19.33
C VAL A 110 1.76 -0.66 -20.30
N GLY A 111 1.51 -1.94 -19.98
CA GLY A 111 0.66 -2.80 -20.79
C GLY A 111 -0.79 -2.29 -20.86
N TYR A 112 -1.33 -1.84 -19.72
CA TYR A 112 -2.65 -1.21 -19.67
C TYR A 112 -2.72 0.09 -20.47
N GLU A 113 -1.70 0.95 -20.37
CA GLU A 113 -1.60 2.19 -21.13
C GLU A 113 -1.63 1.90 -22.64
N ALA A 114 -0.90 0.89 -23.10
CA ALA A 114 -0.88 0.49 -24.50
C ALA A 114 -2.26 0.06 -25.00
N GLU A 115 -2.97 -0.77 -24.24
CA GLU A 115 -4.35 -1.18 -24.59
C GLU A 115 -5.33 0.00 -24.56
N GLN A 116 -5.22 0.89 -23.57
CA GLN A 116 -6.07 2.07 -23.49
C GLN A 116 -5.83 3.00 -24.69
N ASN A 117 -4.58 3.21 -25.10
CA ASN A 117 -4.23 4.03 -26.27
C ASN A 117 -4.76 3.42 -27.57
N ARG A 118 -4.75 2.08 -27.71
CA ARG A 118 -5.38 1.40 -28.84
C ARG A 118 -6.89 1.63 -28.87
N LEU A 119 -7.56 1.55 -27.73
CA LEU A 119 -9.00 1.81 -27.63
C LEU A 119 -9.33 3.26 -27.93
N VAL A 120 -8.51 4.23 -27.48
CA VAL A 120 -8.67 5.65 -27.82
C VAL A 120 -8.63 5.84 -29.33
N ALA A 121 -7.60 5.31 -30.01
CA ALA A 121 -7.47 5.43 -31.45
C ALA A 121 -8.64 4.75 -32.21
N ALA A 122 -9.11 3.60 -31.73
CA ALA A 122 -10.26 2.92 -32.30
C ALA A 122 -11.55 3.73 -32.13
N THR A 123 -11.76 4.34 -30.96
CA THR A 123 -12.90 5.22 -30.69
C THR A 123 -12.87 6.50 -31.53
N GLU A 124 -11.71 7.17 -31.64
CA GLU A 124 -11.53 8.36 -32.47
C GLU A 124 -11.84 8.06 -33.93
N LYS A 125 -11.32 6.94 -34.46
CA LYS A 125 -11.63 6.49 -35.82
C LYS A 125 -13.12 6.18 -36.00
N LEU A 126 -13.75 5.56 -35.00
CA LEU A 126 -15.19 5.27 -35.07
C LEU A 126 -16.00 6.58 -35.14
N LEU A 127 -15.60 7.61 -34.39
CA LEU A 127 -16.25 8.93 -34.39
C LEU A 127 -16.20 9.66 -35.75
N GLU A 128 -15.28 9.29 -36.64
CA GLU A 128 -15.21 9.82 -38.02
C GLU A 128 -16.29 9.22 -38.93
N THR A 129 -17.00 8.17 -38.49
CA THR A 129 -18.03 7.50 -39.30
C THR A 129 -19.31 8.32 -39.34
N GLU A 130 -19.89 8.49 -40.52
CA GLU A 130 -21.19 9.15 -40.69
C GLU A 130 -22.34 8.31 -40.10
N GLY A 131 -23.42 8.96 -39.66
CA GLY A 131 -24.63 8.29 -39.18
C GLY A 131 -24.61 7.85 -37.71
N LEU A 132 -23.56 8.16 -36.95
CA LEU A 132 -23.57 8.02 -35.48
C LEU A 132 -24.58 8.98 -34.84
N SER A 133 -25.35 8.48 -33.89
CA SER A 133 -26.26 9.30 -33.07
C SER A 133 -25.49 10.29 -32.20
N ASP A 134 -26.15 11.39 -31.83
CA ASP A 134 -25.57 12.38 -30.92
C ASP A 134 -25.26 11.76 -29.54
N SER A 135 -26.13 10.87 -29.05
CA SER A 135 -25.90 10.15 -27.78
C SER A 135 -24.63 9.30 -27.80
N PHE A 136 -24.31 8.68 -28.95
CA PHE A 136 -23.09 7.90 -29.11
C PHE A 136 -21.86 8.81 -29.05
N LYS A 137 -21.89 9.92 -29.79
CA LYS A 137 -20.80 10.90 -29.84
C LYS A 137 -20.54 11.51 -28.46
N ASP A 138 -21.60 11.86 -27.75
CA ASP A 138 -21.51 12.41 -26.39
C ASP A 138 -20.88 11.41 -25.42
N ALA A 139 -21.31 10.15 -25.44
CA ALA A 139 -20.75 9.11 -24.56
C ALA A 139 -19.28 8.79 -24.86
N ALA A 140 -18.93 8.68 -26.15
CA ALA A 140 -17.55 8.45 -26.57
C ALA A 140 -16.64 9.62 -26.18
N THR A 141 -17.09 10.86 -26.39
CA THR A 141 -16.35 12.07 -26.00
C THR A 141 -16.19 12.16 -24.48
N ALA A 142 -17.26 11.91 -23.73
CA ALA A 142 -17.21 11.88 -22.27
C ALA A 142 -16.24 10.81 -21.74
N TRP A 143 -16.19 9.64 -22.38
CA TRP A 143 -15.19 8.61 -22.06
C TRP A 143 -13.77 9.11 -22.35
N LEU A 144 -13.50 9.64 -23.54
CA LEU A 144 -12.18 10.18 -23.90
C LEU A 144 -11.69 11.21 -22.88
N GLU A 145 -12.54 12.12 -22.44
CA GLU A 145 -12.20 13.17 -21.47
C GLU A 145 -12.00 12.66 -20.04
N ASN A 146 -12.74 11.63 -19.61
CA ASN A 146 -12.80 11.21 -18.21
C ASN A 146 -12.15 9.84 -17.94
N ARG A 147 -11.60 9.15 -18.93
CA ARG A 147 -11.02 7.79 -18.81
C ARG A 147 -9.96 7.64 -17.73
N ASN A 148 -9.22 8.70 -17.40
CA ASN A 148 -8.15 8.70 -16.39
C ASN A 148 -8.57 9.30 -15.03
N ASP A 149 -9.83 9.71 -14.88
CA ASP A 149 -10.38 10.24 -13.62
C ASP A 149 -10.80 9.09 -12.69
N SER A 150 -10.35 9.11 -11.43
CA SER A 150 -10.61 8.02 -10.46
C SER A 150 -12.07 7.90 -10.03
N LEU A 151 -12.87 8.95 -10.17
CA LEU A 151 -14.28 8.99 -9.78
C LEU A 151 -15.23 8.87 -10.97
N LYS A 152 -14.86 9.43 -12.13
CA LYS A 152 -15.75 9.53 -13.30
C LYS A 152 -15.54 8.43 -14.33
N SER A 153 -14.34 7.83 -14.39
CA SER A 153 -13.97 6.90 -15.46
C SER A 153 -14.92 5.70 -15.58
N ARG A 154 -15.35 5.10 -14.46
CA ARG A 154 -16.32 3.98 -14.47
C ARG A 154 -17.63 4.36 -15.14
N ALA A 155 -18.26 5.44 -14.68
CA ALA A 155 -19.55 5.87 -15.21
C ALA A 155 -19.47 6.25 -16.70
N ALA A 156 -18.38 6.90 -17.11
CA ALA A 156 -18.15 7.23 -18.51
C ALA A 156 -17.93 5.96 -19.38
N ALA A 157 -17.16 4.99 -18.88
CA ALA A 157 -16.96 3.71 -19.55
C ALA A 157 -18.27 2.93 -19.68
N ASP A 158 -19.08 2.83 -18.63
CA ASP A 158 -20.35 2.08 -18.64
C ASP A 158 -21.34 2.70 -19.64
N ALA A 159 -21.43 4.03 -19.68
CA ALA A 159 -22.27 4.74 -20.66
C ALA A 159 -21.78 4.51 -22.10
N TYR A 160 -20.47 4.52 -22.33
CA TYR A 160 -19.91 4.27 -23.65
C TYR A 160 -20.08 2.81 -24.09
N ILE A 161 -19.88 1.85 -23.19
CA ILE A 161 -20.15 0.41 -23.43
C ILE A 161 -21.59 0.20 -23.90
N ALA A 162 -22.57 0.83 -23.24
CA ALA A 162 -23.97 0.71 -23.64
C ALA A 162 -24.21 1.24 -25.07
N GLN A 163 -23.56 2.34 -25.46
CA GLN A 163 -23.65 2.88 -26.82
C GLN A 163 -22.95 2.00 -27.86
N LEU A 164 -21.83 1.37 -27.50
CA LEU A 164 -21.14 0.40 -28.36
C LEU A 164 -21.99 -0.86 -28.59
N GLU A 165 -22.66 -1.36 -27.55
CA GLU A 165 -23.52 -2.55 -27.62
C GLU A 165 -24.74 -2.29 -28.52
N ASP A 166 -25.34 -1.09 -28.46
CA ASP A 166 -26.45 -0.68 -29.33
C ASP A 166 -26.02 -0.46 -30.80
N ASN A 167 -24.83 0.12 -31.02
CA ASN A 167 -24.31 0.38 -32.36
C ASN A 167 -24.11 -0.90 -33.20
N GLY A 168 -23.58 -1.97 -32.59
CA GLY A 168 -23.50 -3.30 -33.19
C GLY A 168 -22.59 -3.46 -34.42
N SER A 169 -21.88 -2.42 -34.86
CA SER A 169 -20.91 -2.49 -35.96
C SER A 169 -19.69 -3.35 -35.59
N ASP A 170 -18.94 -3.80 -36.59
CA ASP A 170 -17.72 -4.58 -36.35
C ASP A 170 -16.65 -3.77 -35.61
N ALA A 171 -16.57 -2.46 -35.87
CA ALA A 171 -15.70 -1.55 -35.12
C ALA A 171 -16.13 -1.43 -33.65
N ALA A 172 -17.44 -1.34 -33.37
CA ALA A 172 -17.93 -1.31 -31.99
C ALA A 172 -17.66 -2.63 -31.25
N LYS A 173 -17.81 -3.77 -31.94
CA LYS A 173 -17.49 -5.10 -31.38
C LYS A 173 -15.99 -5.26 -31.09
N GLU A 174 -15.12 -4.71 -31.93
CA GLU A 174 -13.67 -4.72 -31.70
C GLU A 174 -13.31 -3.95 -30.42
N ILE A 175 -13.90 -2.78 -30.19
CA ILE A 175 -13.72 -2.01 -28.95
C ILE A 175 -14.29 -2.77 -27.74
N LEU A 176 -15.46 -3.40 -27.88
CA LEU A 176 -16.12 -4.16 -26.81
C LEU A 176 -15.35 -5.41 -26.38
N ALA A 177 -14.52 -5.99 -27.25
CA ALA A 177 -13.71 -7.16 -26.93
C ALA A 177 -12.80 -6.90 -25.73
N ASP A 178 -12.33 -5.66 -25.57
CA ASP A 178 -11.41 -5.23 -24.52
C ASP A 178 -12.04 -4.19 -23.59
N LYS A 179 -13.37 -4.24 -23.43
CA LYS A 179 -14.12 -3.28 -22.60
C LYS A 179 -13.65 -3.17 -21.15
N SER A 180 -12.95 -4.18 -20.62
CA SER A 180 -12.33 -4.14 -19.29
C SER A 180 -11.30 -3.02 -19.16
N PHE A 181 -10.70 -2.55 -20.25
CA PHE A 181 -9.70 -1.49 -20.29
C PHE A 181 -10.30 -0.08 -20.45
N LEU A 182 -11.60 0.05 -20.67
CA LEU A 182 -12.26 1.37 -20.83
C LEU A 182 -12.31 2.15 -19.51
N SER A 183 -12.36 1.46 -18.37
CA SER A 183 -12.34 2.09 -17.05
C SER A 183 -10.93 2.13 -16.46
N LYS A 184 -10.58 3.22 -15.77
CA LYS A 184 -9.32 3.40 -15.03
C LYS A 184 -9.03 2.20 -14.13
N LYS A 185 -7.78 1.74 -14.15
CA LYS A 185 -7.26 0.72 -13.22
C LYS A 185 -6.32 1.33 -12.19
N SER A 186 -6.09 0.61 -11.11
CA SER A 186 -5.18 0.99 -10.03
C SER A 186 -4.04 -0.03 -9.94
N PHE A 187 -2.80 0.39 -10.14
CA PHE A 187 -1.64 -0.51 -10.13
C PHE A 187 -0.97 -0.45 -8.76
N TRP A 188 -1.02 -1.57 -8.03
CA TRP A 188 -0.44 -1.71 -6.70
C TRP A 188 0.75 -2.65 -6.71
N ILE A 189 1.82 -2.25 -6.04
CA ILE A 189 3.07 -2.97 -5.92
C ILE A 189 3.28 -3.27 -4.44
N PHE A 190 3.02 -4.52 -4.06
CA PHE A 190 3.08 -4.98 -2.67
C PHE A 190 4.40 -5.70 -2.39
N GLY A 191 5.01 -5.45 -1.24
CA GLY A 191 6.19 -6.21 -0.82
C GLY A 191 6.63 -5.89 0.60
N GLY A 192 7.48 -6.76 1.15
CA GLY A 192 8.06 -6.56 2.48
C GLY A 192 9.30 -5.66 2.46
N ASP A 193 9.84 -5.36 3.64
CA ASP A 193 11.05 -4.53 3.75
C ASP A 193 12.28 -5.16 3.09
N GLY A 194 12.43 -6.49 3.10
CA GLY A 194 13.55 -7.13 2.43
C GLY A 194 13.60 -6.91 0.92
N TRP A 195 12.44 -6.82 0.27
CA TRP A 195 12.37 -6.44 -1.13
C TRP A 195 12.74 -4.95 -1.31
N ALA A 196 11.98 -4.06 -0.67
CA ALA A 196 12.05 -2.62 -0.92
C ALA A 196 13.37 -1.98 -0.48
N TYR A 197 13.95 -2.46 0.62
CA TYR A 197 15.17 -1.87 1.17
C TYR A 197 16.43 -2.51 0.60
N ASP A 198 16.36 -3.79 0.20
CA ASP A 198 17.51 -4.57 -0.24
C ASP A 198 17.46 -4.98 -1.71
N ILE A 199 16.90 -6.16 -2.01
CA ILE A 199 17.14 -6.82 -3.31
C ILE A 199 16.46 -6.11 -4.47
N GLY A 200 15.24 -5.60 -4.26
CA GLY A 200 14.46 -4.88 -5.27
C GLY A 200 14.60 -3.37 -5.18
N PHE A 201 15.49 -2.85 -4.33
CA PHE A 201 15.62 -1.41 -4.14
C PHE A 201 16.00 -0.67 -5.42
N GLY A 202 16.92 -1.23 -6.23
CA GLY A 202 17.32 -0.58 -7.48
C GLY A 202 16.17 -0.46 -8.49
N GLY A 203 15.33 -1.50 -8.57
CA GLY A 203 14.11 -1.48 -9.38
C GLY A 203 13.06 -0.53 -8.84
N LEU A 204 12.84 -0.54 -7.52
CA LEU A 204 11.92 0.36 -6.83
C LEU A 204 12.27 1.83 -7.06
N ASP A 205 13.54 2.20 -6.83
CA ASP A 205 14.08 3.55 -7.06
C ASP A 205 13.84 3.99 -8.52
N HIS A 206 14.13 3.12 -9.49
CA HIS A 206 13.91 3.42 -10.91
C HIS A 206 12.42 3.65 -11.25
N VAL A 207 11.53 2.81 -10.71
CA VAL A 207 10.08 2.90 -10.96
C VAL A 207 9.46 4.10 -10.28
N LEU A 208 9.91 4.49 -9.08
CA LEU A 208 9.44 5.71 -8.45
C LEU A 208 10.01 6.95 -9.15
N ALA A 209 11.23 6.89 -9.67
CA ALA A 209 11.84 7.97 -10.45
C ALA A 209 11.22 8.16 -11.86
N SER A 210 10.48 7.18 -12.38
CA SER A 210 9.96 7.26 -13.74
C SER A 210 8.73 8.18 -13.88
N GLY A 211 8.14 8.63 -12.76
CA GLY A 211 6.94 9.46 -12.77
C GLY A 211 5.65 8.70 -13.15
N ARG A 212 5.69 7.37 -13.24
CA ARG A 212 4.54 6.54 -13.62
C ARG A 212 3.51 6.47 -12.49
N ASN A 213 2.22 6.38 -12.83
CA ASN A 213 1.14 6.30 -11.86
C ASN A 213 1.00 4.88 -11.29
N VAL A 214 1.87 4.55 -10.33
CA VAL A 214 1.89 3.28 -9.60
C VAL A 214 1.91 3.52 -8.10
N ASN A 215 1.28 2.61 -7.35
CA ASN A 215 1.16 2.68 -5.90
C ASN A 215 1.97 1.57 -5.24
N VAL A 216 3.06 1.92 -4.57
CA VAL A 216 3.88 0.98 -3.81
C VAL A 216 3.43 0.93 -2.35
N PHE A 217 3.16 -0.27 -1.83
CA PHE A 217 2.95 -0.49 -0.40
C PHE A 217 4.02 -1.43 0.15
N VAL A 218 4.84 -0.92 1.07
CA VAL A 218 5.87 -1.68 1.78
C VAL A 218 5.35 -2.07 3.16
N PHE A 219 5.23 -3.38 3.39
CA PHE A 219 4.95 -3.94 4.71
C PHE A 219 6.26 -4.06 5.50
N ASP A 220 6.58 -3.03 6.28
CA ASP A 220 7.87 -2.94 6.97
C ASP A 220 7.83 -3.72 8.28
N THR A 221 8.35 -4.94 8.23
CA THR A 221 8.53 -5.82 9.38
C THR A 221 9.94 -5.70 9.97
N GLU A 222 10.82 -4.89 9.36
CA GLU A 222 12.19 -4.67 9.80
C GLU A 222 13.06 -5.95 9.88
N VAL A 223 12.63 -7.04 9.23
CA VAL A 223 13.33 -8.33 9.08
C VAL A 223 12.80 -9.06 7.85
N TYR A 224 13.54 -10.06 7.36
CA TYR A 224 13.01 -10.98 6.36
C TYR A 224 12.14 -12.01 7.07
N SER A 225 10.89 -11.65 7.30
CA SER A 225 9.96 -12.45 8.10
C SER A 225 9.79 -13.87 7.58
N ASN A 226 9.52 -14.02 6.27
CA ASN A 226 9.19 -15.31 5.65
C ASN A 226 10.30 -16.36 5.77
N THR A 227 11.56 -15.94 5.65
CA THR A 227 12.71 -16.84 5.60
C THR A 227 13.32 -17.10 6.98
N GLY A 228 12.65 -16.69 8.06
CA GLY A 228 13.08 -16.96 9.43
C GLY A 228 13.76 -15.80 10.16
N GLY A 229 13.56 -14.57 9.71
CA GLY A 229 13.98 -13.35 10.43
C GLY A 229 15.45 -12.98 10.25
N GLN A 230 15.92 -12.94 9.01
CA GLN A 230 17.21 -12.35 8.66
C GLN A 230 17.18 -10.83 8.80
N ALA A 231 18.32 -10.24 9.14
CA ALA A 231 18.49 -8.80 9.15
C ALA A 231 18.34 -8.22 7.73
N SER A 232 17.62 -7.10 7.65
CA SER A 232 17.48 -6.28 6.43
C SER A 232 18.16 -4.93 6.63
N LYS A 233 18.28 -4.12 5.55
CA LYS A 233 18.63 -2.70 5.74
C LYS A 233 17.52 -1.90 6.45
N ALA A 234 16.32 -2.46 6.60
CA ALA A 234 15.24 -1.92 7.42
C ALA A 234 15.33 -2.29 8.91
N SER A 235 16.12 -3.30 9.31
CA SER A 235 16.36 -3.60 10.72
C SER A 235 17.01 -2.41 11.46
N ASN A 236 16.63 -2.20 12.72
CA ASN A 236 17.14 -1.07 13.52
C ASN A 236 18.43 -1.40 14.26
N LEU A 237 19.06 -0.36 14.79
CA LEU A 237 20.25 -0.46 15.62
C LEU A 237 19.95 -1.26 16.90
N GLY A 238 20.85 -2.14 17.32
CA GLY A 238 20.64 -3.01 18.49
C GLY A 238 19.64 -4.16 18.28
N GLN A 239 18.96 -4.23 17.14
CA GLN A 239 18.03 -5.31 16.83
C GLN A 239 18.79 -6.62 16.56
N VAL A 240 18.38 -7.70 17.23
CA VAL A 240 18.86 -9.06 17.01
C VAL A 240 18.03 -9.72 15.92
N ALA A 241 18.71 -10.26 14.92
CA ALA A 241 18.15 -11.04 13.82
C ALA A 241 19.19 -12.04 13.32
N GLN A 242 18.83 -12.98 12.43
CA GLN A 242 19.84 -13.79 11.75
C GLN A 242 20.78 -12.88 10.96
N PHE A 243 22.08 -13.21 10.93
CA PHE A 243 23.16 -12.35 10.42
C PHE A 243 23.42 -11.05 11.20
N ALA A 244 22.67 -10.80 12.28
CA ALA A 244 22.88 -9.69 13.23
C ALA A 244 22.72 -10.19 14.69
N ALA A 245 23.31 -11.35 15.01
CA ALA A 245 23.09 -12.05 16.28
C ALA A 245 23.56 -11.26 17.52
N ALA A 246 24.55 -10.38 17.36
CA ALA A 246 25.04 -9.48 18.41
C ALA A 246 24.39 -8.09 18.36
N GLY A 247 23.23 -7.96 17.71
CA GLY A 247 22.59 -6.67 17.46
C GLY A 247 23.21 -5.97 16.25
N LYS A 248 22.35 -5.46 15.35
CA LYS A 248 22.77 -4.68 14.19
C LYS A 248 23.45 -3.38 14.65
N THR A 249 24.55 -3.01 14.00
CA THR A 249 25.40 -1.86 14.37
C THR A 249 25.25 -0.67 13.43
N THR A 250 24.32 -0.74 12.49
CA THR A 250 24.02 0.35 11.56
C THR A 250 22.58 0.79 11.75
N LYS A 251 22.31 2.08 11.60
CA LYS A 251 20.95 2.60 11.63
C LYS A 251 20.10 2.02 10.49
N LYS A 252 18.79 2.06 10.67
CA LYS A 252 17.81 1.76 9.63
C LYS A 252 18.04 2.67 8.42
N LYS A 253 18.04 2.11 7.21
CA LYS A 253 18.04 2.90 5.97
C LYS A 253 16.74 3.72 5.91
N SER A 254 16.82 5.01 5.63
CA SER A 254 15.62 5.85 5.48
C SER A 254 15.12 5.82 4.04
N LEU A 255 14.33 4.79 3.68
CA LEU A 255 13.74 4.68 2.34
C LEU A 255 12.84 5.87 2.02
N ALA A 256 12.00 6.29 2.97
CA ALA A 256 11.10 7.41 2.77
C ALA A 256 11.84 8.71 2.40
N GLU A 257 12.91 9.05 3.11
CA GLU A 257 13.69 10.27 2.83
C GLU A 257 14.44 10.18 1.49
N ILE A 258 14.90 8.99 1.10
CA ILE A 258 15.50 8.76 -0.23
C ILE A 258 14.47 9.09 -1.32
N GLU A 259 13.28 8.52 -1.26
CA GLU A 259 12.26 8.74 -2.29
C GLU A 259 11.68 10.16 -2.26
N MET A 260 11.59 10.78 -1.08
CA MET A 260 11.21 12.20 -0.96
C MET A 260 12.19 13.13 -1.68
N SER A 261 13.46 12.75 -1.83
CA SER A 261 14.49 13.57 -2.46
C SER A 261 14.22 13.83 -3.96
N TYR A 262 13.43 12.99 -4.63
CA TYR A 262 12.96 13.24 -5.99
C TYR A 262 12.02 14.46 -6.07
N GLY A 263 11.28 14.75 -5.00
CA GLY A 263 10.35 15.89 -4.91
C GLY A 263 9.01 15.69 -5.63
N TYR A 264 8.90 14.70 -6.53
CA TYR A 264 7.68 14.36 -7.28
C TYR A 264 7.13 12.96 -6.94
N VAL A 265 7.67 12.29 -5.93
CA VAL A 265 7.12 11.02 -5.44
C VAL A 265 6.23 11.31 -4.23
N TYR A 266 4.99 10.82 -4.21
CA TYR A 266 4.19 10.85 -2.98
C TYR A 266 4.79 9.85 -1.99
N VAL A 267 5.07 10.26 -0.76
CA VAL A 267 5.66 9.38 0.27
C VAL A 267 4.88 9.48 1.56
N ALA A 268 4.46 8.35 2.12
CA ALA A 268 3.82 8.31 3.43
C ALA A 268 4.36 7.20 4.32
N GLN A 269 4.51 7.52 5.60
CA GLN A 269 4.84 6.56 6.64
C GLN A 269 3.63 6.41 7.57
N VAL A 270 3.14 5.17 7.70
CA VAL A 270 1.87 4.86 8.38
C VAL A 270 2.04 3.79 9.46
N ALA A 271 1.15 3.81 10.46
CA ALA A 271 1.00 2.75 11.44
C ALA A 271 -0.48 2.66 11.87
N MET A 272 -1.19 1.64 11.40
CA MET A 272 -2.66 1.53 11.54
C MET A 272 -3.12 1.62 12.99
N GLY A 273 -2.46 0.89 13.89
CA GLY A 273 -2.81 0.87 15.31
C GLY A 273 -2.51 2.17 16.05
N ALA A 274 -1.60 3.00 15.52
CA ALA A 274 -1.32 4.32 16.06
C ALA A 274 -2.34 5.36 15.60
N ASN A 275 -2.70 5.35 14.31
CA ASN A 275 -3.65 6.29 13.73
C ASN A 275 -4.31 5.74 12.46
N MET A 276 -5.49 5.13 12.62
CA MET A 276 -6.28 4.57 11.51
C MET A 276 -6.75 5.65 10.52
N ALA A 277 -7.09 6.85 11.01
CA ALA A 277 -7.54 7.94 10.14
C ALA A 277 -6.41 8.46 9.25
N GLN A 278 -5.19 8.58 9.79
CA GLN A 278 -4.00 8.94 9.01
C GLN A 278 -3.62 7.85 8.01
N THR A 279 -3.74 6.57 8.40
CA THR A 279 -3.48 5.45 7.49
C THR A 279 -4.44 5.45 6.30
N LEU A 280 -5.74 5.60 6.56
CA LEU A 280 -6.76 5.72 5.51
C LEU A 280 -6.50 6.92 4.61
N LYS A 281 -6.18 8.08 5.19
CA LYS A 281 -5.88 9.30 4.44
C LYS A 281 -4.65 9.15 3.55
N ALA A 282 -3.57 8.55 4.06
CA ALA A 282 -2.34 8.34 3.30
C ALA A 282 -2.57 7.41 2.10
N ILE A 283 -3.29 6.31 2.30
CA ILE A 283 -3.62 5.35 1.24
C ILE A 283 -4.51 6.00 0.17
N ALA A 284 -5.52 6.79 0.58
CA ALA A 284 -6.40 7.49 -0.34
C ALA A 284 -5.68 8.60 -1.13
N GLU A 285 -4.80 9.37 -0.48
CA GLU A 285 -3.99 10.39 -1.15
C GLU A 285 -2.98 9.76 -2.13
N ALA A 286 -2.33 8.66 -1.74
CA ALA A 286 -1.42 7.92 -2.62
C ALA A 286 -2.11 7.47 -3.92
N GLU A 287 -3.31 6.88 -3.81
CA GLU A 287 -4.05 6.39 -4.98
C GLU A 287 -4.57 7.53 -5.86
N ALA A 288 -4.98 8.63 -5.24
CA ALA A 288 -5.47 9.81 -5.97
C ALA A 288 -4.34 10.62 -6.63
N TYR A 289 -3.09 10.45 -6.20
CA TYR A 289 -1.95 11.14 -6.77
C TYR A 289 -1.69 10.66 -8.20
N ASP A 290 -1.60 11.59 -9.14
CA ASP A 290 -1.32 11.26 -10.54
C ASP A 290 0.19 11.14 -10.78
N GLY A 291 0.77 10.08 -10.22
CA GLY A 291 2.21 9.85 -10.23
C GLY A 291 2.62 8.71 -9.29
N PRO A 292 3.93 8.57 -9.05
CA PRO A 292 4.47 7.47 -8.24
C PRO A 292 4.19 7.73 -6.76
N SER A 293 3.68 6.70 -6.08
CA SER A 293 3.34 6.74 -4.67
C SER A 293 4.03 5.64 -3.88
N LEU A 294 4.61 5.97 -2.73
CA LEU A 294 5.20 5.03 -1.78
C LEU A 294 4.52 5.18 -0.41
N VAL A 295 3.95 4.09 0.09
CA VAL A 295 3.42 3.99 1.45
C VAL A 295 4.21 2.93 2.21
N ILE A 296 4.81 3.30 3.35
CA ILE A 296 5.56 2.40 4.22
C ILE A 296 4.77 2.18 5.51
N GLY A 297 4.24 0.97 5.68
CA GLY A 297 3.43 0.61 6.84
C GLY A 297 4.20 -0.22 7.87
N TYR A 298 4.33 0.31 9.09
CA TYR A 298 4.91 -0.47 10.19
C TYR A 298 4.07 -1.71 10.46
N SER A 299 4.69 -2.87 10.36
CA SER A 299 4.03 -4.17 10.39
C SER A 299 4.67 -5.06 11.46
N PRO A 300 4.24 -4.97 12.74
CA PRO A 300 4.70 -5.89 13.75
C PRO A 300 4.51 -7.35 13.32
N CYS A 301 5.50 -8.17 13.61
CA CYS A 301 5.58 -9.56 13.16
C CYS A 301 5.77 -10.49 14.37
N GLU A 302 5.39 -11.76 14.24
CA GLU A 302 5.68 -12.77 15.27
C GLU A 302 7.18 -12.89 15.58
N MET A 303 8.03 -12.59 14.59
CA MET A 303 9.49 -12.53 14.73
C MET A 303 9.96 -11.39 15.66
N HIS A 304 9.13 -10.40 15.94
CA HIS A 304 9.42 -9.38 16.97
C HIS A 304 9.23 -9.94 18.37
N SER A 305 8.36 -10.95 18.50
CA SER A 305 8.09 -11.66 19.74
C SER A 305 7.74 -10.69 20.88
N ILE A 306 6.68 -9.93 20.64
CA ILE A 306 6.09 -8.97 21.59
C ILE A 306 5.76 -9.71 22.89
N LYS A 307 6.26 -9.20 24.03
CA LYS A 307 6.03 -9.80 25.34
C LYS A 307 4.55 -9.74 25.72
N LYS A 308 4.11 -10.71 26.55
CA LYS A 308 2.77 -10.76 27.18
C LYS A 308 1.63 -10.62 26.17
N GLY A 309 1.28 -11.73 25.49
CA GLY A 309 0.12 -11.80 24.60
C GLY A 309 0.47 -11.70 23.10
N GLY A 310 1.72 -11.41 22.76
CA GLY A 310 2.22 -11.51 21.38
C GLY A 310 1.41 -10.67 20.40
N MET A 311 1.09 -11.26 19.26
CA MET A 311 0.39 -10.59 18.17
C MET A 311 -1.06 -10.18 18.49
N MET A 312 -1.65 -10.63 19.61
CA MET A 312 -2.93 -10.07 20.08
C MET A 312 -2.83 -8.57 20.37
N HIS A 313 -1.64 -8.07 20.72
CA HIS A 313 -1.38 -6.66 21.00
C HIS A 313 -0.75 -5.92 19.81
N CYS A 314 -0.75 -6.50 18.60
CA CYS A 314 -0.09 -5.91 17.43
C CYS A 314 -0.48 -4.43 17.17
N GLN A 315 -1.77 -4.10 17.27
CA GLN A 315 -2.25 -2.72 17.07
C GLN A 315 -1.78 -1.78 18.19
N GLU A 316 -1.74 -2.25 19.44
CA GLU A 316 -1.20 -1.50 20.55
C GLU A 316 0.31 -1.31 20.41
N GLU A 317 1.03 -2.28 19.86
CA GLU A 317 2.48 -2.19 19.63
C GLU A 317 2.82 -1.14 18.59
N MET A 318 2.07 -1.08 17.48
CA MET A 318 2.16 0.02 16.51
C MET A 318 1.97 1.38 17.19
N LYS A 319 0.99 1.47 18.11
CA LYS A 319 0.73 2.70 18.85
C LYS A 319 1.89 3.08 19.77
N ARG A 320 2.45 2.12 20.50
CA ARG A 320 3.62 2.33 21.38
C ARG A 320 4.83 2.79 20.58
N ALA A 321 5.11 2.14 19.44
CA ALA A 321 6.19 2.51 18.55
C ALA A 321 6.11 3.98 18.11
N VAL A 322 4.90 4.46 17.80
CA VAL A 322 4.68 5.88 17.46
C VAL A 322 4.75 6.80 18.68
N ASP A 323 4.10 6.43 19.78
CA ASP A 323 4.05 7.25 21.00
C ASP A 323 5.46 7.49 21.60
N CYS A 324 6.39 6.53 21.46
CA CYS A 324 7.77 6.65 21.94
C CYS A 324 8.77 7.18 20.91
N GLY A 325 8.35 7.45 19.66
CA GLY A 325 9.23 7.97 18.60
C GLY A 325 10.06 6.92 17.85
N TYR A 326 9.84 5.63 18.09
CA TYR A 326 10.46 4.54 17.32
C TYR A 326 10.01 4.54 15.85
N TRP A 327 8.76 4.90 15.60
CA TRP A 327 8.18 5.09 14.28
C TRP A 327 7.52 6.45 14.19
N ASN A 328 7.64 7.15 13.06
CA ASN A 328 7.02 8.47 12.86
C ASN A 328 5.93 8.37 11.79
N LEU A 329 4.88 9.17 11.92
CA LEU A 329 3.80 9.24 10.94
C LEU A 329 3.94 10.55 10.19
N PHE A 330 4.06 10.48 8.87
CA PHE A 330 4.12 11.68 8.03
C PHE A 330 3.66 11.37 6.61
N ARG A 331 3.39 12.44 5.87
CA ARG A 331 3.04 12.42 4.45
C ARG A 331 3.79 13.54 3.74
N PHE A 332 4.38 13.21 2.61
CA PHE A 332 4.93 14.13 1.62
C PHE A 332 4.07 14.02 0.36
N ASN A 333 3.36 15.08 0.02
CA ASN A 333 2.46 15.15 -1.12
C ASN A 333 2.93 16.26 -2.09
N PRO A 334 3.56 15.91 -3.21
CA PRO A 334 4.03 16.88 -4.21
C PRO A 334 2.92 17.77 -4.80
N ALA A 335 1.69 17.25 -4.89
CA ALA A 335 0.53 17.96 -5.43
C ALA A 335 -0.20 18.82 -4.40
N ALA A 336 0.20 18.78 -3.12
CA ALA A 336 -0.38 19.67 -2.13
C ALA A 336 0.04 21.14 -2.40
N PRO A 337 -0.78 22.12 -1.98
CA PRO A 337 -0.40 23.53 -2.08
C PRO A 337 0.95 23.84 -1.43
N GLU A 338 1.58 24.92 -1.88
CA GLU A 338 2.77 25.51 -1.25
C GLU A 338 2.59 25.65 0.26
N GLY A 339 3.63 25.36 1.03
CA GLY A 339 3.58 25.32 2.50
C GLY A 339 2.87 24.10 3.11
N LYS A 340 2.34 23.16 2.30
CA LYS A 340 1.58 21.98 2.77
C LYS A 340 2.09 20.65 2.22
N LYS A 341 3.22 20.65 1.52
CA LYS A 341 3.77 19.44 0.89
C LYS A 341 4.20 18.40 1.90
N PHE A 342 4.75 18.80 3.04
CA PHE A 342 5.11 17.88 4.12
C PHE A 342 4.21 18.06 5.34
N THR A 343 3.64 16.97 5.83
CA THR A 343 2.89 16.94 7.09
C THR A 343 3.49 15.89 8.02
N LEU A 344 3.97 16.32 9.20
CA LEU A 344 4.29 15.41 10.30
C LEU A 344 3.03 15.15 11.12
N ASP A 345 2.46 13.95 10.99
CA ASP A 345 1.19 13.55 11.61
C ASP A 345 1.40 12.92 13.01
N SER A 346 2.60 12.43 13.34
CA SER A 346 2.95 11.98 14.70
C SER A 346 3.29 13.15 15.61
N LYS A 347 2.98 13.02 16.89
CA LYS A 347 3.31 14.01 17.93
C LYS A 347 4.73 13.81 18.46
N GLU A 348 5.17 14.75 19.29
CA GLU A 348 6.41 14.63 20.05
C GLU A 348 6.45 13.34 20.87
N PRO A 349 7.58 12.60 20.87
CA PRO A 349 7.73 11.38 21.65
C PRO A 349 7.48 11.61 23.15
N LYS A 350 6.72 10.72 23.78
CA LYS A 350 6.37 10.80 25.21
C LYS A 350 7.41 10.18 26.15
N GLY A 351 8.58 9.79 25.62
CA GLY A 351 9.52 8.89 26.29
C GLY A 351 9.08 7.42 26.24
N GLY A 352 9.74 6.57 27.04
CA GLY A 352 9.45 5.13 27.09
C GLY A 352 10.06 4.33 25.93
N TYR A 353 11.05 4.88 25.23
CA TYR A 353 11.71 4.21 24.10
C TYR A 353 12.40 2.90 24.51
N GLN A 354 13.18 2.94 25.58
CA GLN A 354 13.84 1.75 26.15
C GLN A 354 12.83 0.69 26.58
N ASP A 355 11.69 1.11 27.17
CA ASP A 355 10.63 0.19 27.56
C ASP A 355 9.98 -0.49 26.35
N PHE A 356 9.80 0.24 25.25
CA PHE A 356 9.36 -0.31 23.97
C PHE A 356 10.34 -1.36 23.44
N LEU A 357 11.64 -1.05 23.37
CA LEU A 357 12.65 -2.05 22.96
C LEU A 357 12.58 -3.29 23.85
N MET A 358 12.53 -3.08 25.17
CA MET A 358 12.47 -4.18 26.13
C MET A 358 11.15 -4.95 26.09
N ASN A 359 10.12 -4.47 25.40
CA ASN A 359 8.88 -5.20 25.18
C ASN A 359 9.01 -6.29 24.10
N GLU A 360 10.05 -6.26 23.27
CA GLU A 360 10.21 -7.19 22.14
C GLU A 360 11.43 -8.09 22.33
N ALA A 361 11.30 -9.39 22.05
CA ALA A 361 12.42 -10.33 22.24
C ALA A 361 13.60 -10.05 21.31
N ARG A 362 13.36 -9.43 20.14
CA ARG A 362 14.40 -9.01 19.19
C ARG A 362 15.36 -7.94 19.75
N TYR A 363 15.01 -7.29 20.86
CA TYR A 363 15.94 -6.44 21.62
C TYR A 363 16.25 -7.07 22.98
N ALA A 364 15.24 -7.48 23.74
CA ALA A 364 15.42 -8.00 25.09
C ALA A 364 16.29 -9.27 25.18
N SER A 365 16.53 -9.97 24.06
CA SER A 365 17.51 -11.07 24.00
C SER A 365 18.95 -10.58 24.05
N LEU A 366 19.26 -9.41 23.48
CA LEU A 366 20.59 -8.84 23.47
C LEU A 366 21.09 -8.54 24.88
N THR A 367 20.22 -8.05 25.77
CA THR A 367 20.61 -7.73 27.16
C THR A 367 21.01 -8.97 27.96
N ARG A 368 20.54 -10.17 27.56
CA ARG A 368 20.91 -11.44 28.21
C ARG A 368 22.23 -11.97 27.67
N SER A 369 22.43 -11.87 26.36
CA SER A 369 23.60 -12.46 25.68
C SER A 369 24.82 -11.54 25.71
N PHE A 370 24.62 -10.22 25.60
CA PHE A 370 25.65 -9.20 25.46
C PHE A 370 25.24 -7.90 26.20
N PRO A 371 25.22 -7.89 27.55
CA PRO A 371 24.64 -6.78 28.33
C PRO A 371 25.30 -5.42 28.10
N GLU A 372 26.64 -5.34 28.07
CA GLU A 372 27.35 -4.07 27.82
C GLU A 372 27.06 -3.53 26.42
N ARG A 373 27.06 -4.41 25.42
CA ARG A 373 26.74 -4.05 24.04
C ARG A 373 25.29 -3.61 23.87
N ALA A 374 24.36 -4.24 24.60
CA ALA A 374 22.96 -3.83 24.60
C ALA A 374 22.80 -2.42 25.15
N LYS A 375 23.50 -2.10 26.24
CA LYS A 375 23.49 -0.76 26.84
C LYS A 375 23.98 0.31 25.86
N GLU A 376 25.07 0.05 25.15
CA GLU A 376 25.60 0.96 24.12
C GLU A 376 24.62 1.12 22.95
N LEU A 377 24.25 0.01 22.29
CA LEU A 377 23.43 0.04 21.09
C LEU A 377 22.02 0.57 21.33
N PHE A 378 21.44 0.37 22.52
CA PHE A 378 20.10 0.89 22.82
C PHE A 378 20.11 2.38 23.11
N ALA A 379 21.17 2.90 23.72
CA ALA A 379 21.35 4.34 23.88
C ALA A 379 21.52 5.02 22.52
N GLU A 380 22.37 4.47 21.66
CA GLU A 380 22.56 4.96 20.29
C GLU A 380 21.26 4.87 19.46
N ASN A 381 20.43 3.84 19.68
CA ASN A 381 19.19 3.67 18.94
C ASN A 381 18.16 4.74 19.34
N GLU A 382 18.03 5.01 20.63
CA GLU A 382 17.17 6.10 21.12
C GLU A 382 17.65 7.47 20.63
N GLU A 383 18.96 7.73 20.69
CA GLU A 383 19.55 8.95 20.15
C GLU A 383 19.23 9.12 18.66
N ALA A 384 19.48 8.09 17.85
CA ALA A 384 19.17 8.11 16.41
C ALA A 384 17.67 8.33 16.12
N ALA A 385 16.78 7.80 16.96
CA ALA A 385 15.34 8.02 16.82
C ALA A 385 14.95 9.48 17.15
N MET A 386 15.56 10.07 18.18
CA MET A 386 15.33 11.48 18.54
C MET A 386 15.92 12.42 17.49
N GLU A 387 17.11 12.13 16.96
CA GLU A 387 17.71 12.87 15.84
C GLU A 387 16.82 12.83 14.61
N ARG A 388 16.25 11.67 14.27
CA ARG A 388 15.30 11.53 13.16
C ARG A 388 14.05 12.39 13.39
N TYR A 389 13.46 12.38 14.58
CA TYR A 389 12.31 13.23 14.88
C TYR A 389 12.66 14.73 14.74
N ALA A 390 13.82 15.16 15.26
CA ALA A 390 14.31 16.52 15.08
C ALA A 390 14.56 16.88 13.61
N HIS A 391 15.03 15.93 12.80
CA HIS A 391 15.16 16.11 11.35
C HIS A 391 13.81 16.29 10.65
N LEU A 392 12.80 15.48 11.00
CA LEU A 392 11.45 15.60 10.44
C LEU A 392 10.80 16.95 10.79
N LEU A 393 11.09 17.52 11.96
CA LEU A 393 10.67 18.89 12.31
C LEU A 393 11.31 19.92 11.38
N LYS A 394 12.62 19.80 11.11
CA LYS A 394 13.31 20.68 10.15
C LYS A 394 12.74 20.56 8.73
N LEU A 395 12.40 19.34 8.29
CA LEU A 395 11.73 19.13 7.01
C LEU A 395 10.36 19.80 6.98
N LYS A 396 9.59 19.69 8.06
CA LYS A 396 8.30 20.38 8.19
C LYS A 396 8.45 21.89 8.06
N ASP A 397 9.45 22.48 8.71
CA ASP A 397 9.69 23.93 8.62
C ASP A 397 10.15 24.31 7.20
N MET A 398 11.08 23.55 6.61
CA MET A 398 11.56 23.76 5.25
C MET A 398 10.44 23.76 4.20
N TYR A 399 9.50 22.81 4.30
CA TYR A 399 8.35 22.71 3.39
C TYR A 399 7.16 23.59 3.78
N ALA A 400 7.23 24.31 4.91
CA ALA A 400 6.28 25.37 5.24
C ALA A 400 6.63 26.68 4.54
N ASP A 401 7.93 26.90 4.28
CA ASP A 401 8.49 28.09 3.64
C ASP A 401 8.62 27.96 2.10
N ALA A 402 8.33 26.78 1.55
CA ALA A 402 8.50 26.41 0.13
C ALA A 402 7.25 25.78 -0.46
#